data_AF-A0A9C9G8Q4-F1
#
_entry.id   AF-A0A9C9G8Q4-F1
#
_cell.length_a   1.000
_cell.length_b   1.000
_cell.length_c   1.000
_cell.angle_alpha   90.00
_cell.angle_beta   90.00
_cell.angle_gamma   90.00
#
_symmetry.space_group_name_H-M   'P 1'
#
loop_
_entity.id
_entity.type
_entity.pdbx_description
1 polymer ?
#
loop_
_entity_poly.entity_id
_entity_poly.type
_entity_poly.pdbx_seq_one_letter_code
_entity_poly.pdbx_strand_id
1 'polypeptide(L)'
;MKFIQAVTVALVLGWLAGCSSTGDTKESEVAVEDHSDVAAGGAATSSGVGAYGDLTIESLNDPNSPLAQRVIYFAFDSSDVAEQDREILAAHAAFLSANPEVKVNVEGHTDERGAREYNIGLGDQRAQSVRRMLEFQGVAPAQISTVSFGEEKPAVEGHDESAWSMNRRVELVYVGY
;
A
#
# COMPACT_ATOMS: atom_id res chain seq x y z
N MET A 1 65.62 0.23 10.00
CA MET A 1 66.35 1.08 10.98
C MET A 1 65.85 2.51 10.78
N LYS A 2 65.55 3.34 11.77
CA LYS A 2 65.57 3.23 13.26
C LYS A 2 64.70 4.39 13.83
N PHE A 3 63.97 4.16 14.94
CA PHE A 3 63.35 5.13 15.90
C PHE A 3 62.48 6.30 15.35
N ILE A 4 61.20 6.56 15.69
CA ILE A 4 60.36 6.50 16.92
C ILE A 4 60.45 7.78 17.80
N GLN A 5 59.29 8.20 18.34
CA GLN A 5 58.99 9.39 19.21
C GLN A 5 58.89 10.74 18.45
N ALA A 6 57.80 11.54 18.45
CA ALA A 6 56.57 11.72 19.27
C ALA A 6 56.68 12.70 20.47
N VAL A 7 55.87 13.78 20.42
CA VAL A 7 55.54 14.69 21.53
C VAL A 7 54.08 15.13 21.41
N THR A 8 53.29 15.00 22.47
CA THR A 8 51.88 15.44 22.57
C THR A 8 51.61 16.07 23.93
N VAL A 9 50.83 17.15 23.94
CA VAL A 9 50.36 17.91 25.12
C VAL A 9 48.98 18.48 24.70
N ALA A 10 47.79 18.02 25.14
CA ALA A 10 47.24 17.83 26.50
C ALA A 10 47.07 19.20 27.22
N LEU A 11 45.91 19.73 27.61
CA LEU A 11 44.68 19.21 28.26
C LEU A 11 43.43 19.87 27.59
N VAL A 12 42.15 19.58 27.86
CA VAL A 12 41.36 19.53 29.12
C VAL A 12 40.16 18.59 28.84
N LEU A 13 39.92 17.49 29.57
CA LEU A 13 39.28 17.35 30.90
C LEU A 13 37.81 17.80 31.00
N GLY A 14 36.89 16.85 30.78
CA GLY A 14 35.48 16.92 31.21
C GLY A 14 35.03 15.55 31.69
N TRP A 15 34.79 15.39 33.00
CA TRP A 15 34.45 14.13 33.66
C TRP A 15 32.98 14.10 34.07
N LEU A 16 32.28 13.00 33.75
CA LEU A 16 31.02 12.51 34.35
C LEU A 16 30.78 11.09 33.78
N ALA A 17 30.21 10.09 34.47
CA ALA A 17 30.46 9.54 35.81
C ALA A 17 29.73 8.17 35.88
N GLY A 18 30.31 7.16 36.56
CA GLY A 18 29.75 5.80 36.71
C GLY A 18 30.54 4.74 35.90
N CYS A 19 31.12 3.66 36.43
CA CYS A 19 30.76 2.68 37.48
C CYS A 19 29.73 1.63 37.02
N SER A 20 29.91 0.31 37.26
CA SER A 20 31.10 -0.45 37.72
C SER A 20 30.91 -1.97 37.52
N SER A 21 31.92 -2.75 37.91
CA SER A 21 31.88 -4.19 38.25
C SER A 21 31.91 -5.23 37.12
N THR A 22 33.12 -5.76 36.91
CA THR A 22 33.46 -7.19 36.80
C THR A 22 32.57 -8.10 35.94
N GLY A 23 33.07 -8.49 34.77
CA GLY A 23 32.66 -9.73 34.11
C GLY A 23 33.51 -10.92 34.58
N ASP A 24 32.86 -12.04 34.87
CA ASP A 24 33.50 -13.35 35.09
C ASP A 24 32.74 -14.37 34.25
N THR A 25 33.43 -15.08 33.34
CA THR A 25 32.78 -15.83 32.26
C THR A 25 32.43 -17.26 32.67
N LYS A 26 31.14 -17.59 32.71
CA LYS A 26 30.64 -18.97 32.64
C LYS A 26 29.27 -19.07 31.98
N GLU A 27 28.88 -20.30 31.66
CA GLU A 27 27.85 -20.65 30.69
C GLU A 27 26.40 -20.47 31.18
N SER A 28 25.49 -20.54 30.19
CA SER A 28 24.09 -21.00 30.24
C SER A 28 22.99 -19.95 30.02
N GLU A 29 22.11 -20.32 29.08
CA GLU A 29 20.65 -20.14 29.07
C GLU A 29 20.08 -18.72 29.27
N VAL A 30 19.58 -18.13 28.17
CA VAL A 30 18.86 -16.84 28.19
C VAL A 30 17.35 -17.11 28.24
N ALA A 31 16.71 -16.72 29.34
CA ALA A 31 15.26 -16.82 29.53
C ALA A 31 14.61 -15.41 29.63
N VAL A 32 13.63 -15.18 28.75
CA VAL A 32 12.39 -14.38 28.86
C VAL A 32 12.35 -13.19 29.85
N GLU A 33 12.09 -11.99 29.29
CA GLU A 33 11.20 -10.86 29.71
C GLU A 33 11.01 -10.51 31.21
N ASP A 34 10.88 -9.25 31.65
CA ASP A 34 10.00 -8.16 31.17
C ASP A 34 10.61 -6.77 31.53
N HIS A 35 10.10 -5.69 30.91
CA HIS A 35 9.93 -4.40 31.59
C HIS A 35 8.91 -3.47 30.91
N SER A 36 7.64 -3.76 31.17
CA SER A 36 6.56 -2.76 31.35
C SER A 36 6.94 -1.70 32.43
N ASP A 37 6.37 -0.48 32.55
CA ASP A 37 5.36 0.34 31.84
C ASP A 37 5.73 1.84 32.15
N VAL A 38 5.28 2.97 31.60
CA VAL A 38 4.17 3.48 30.75
C VAL A 38 4.76 4.69 29.96
N ALA A 39 4.18 5.41 28.97
CA ALA A 39 2.88 5.53 28.29
C ALA A 39 3.13 6.27 26.92
N ALA A 40 2.19 6.79 26.09
CA ALA A 40 0.73 6.88 25.99
C ALA A 40 0.35 7.38 24.57
N GLY A 41 -0.95 7.44 24.24
CA GLY A 41 -1.48 8.55 23.42
C GLY A 41 -1.37 8.48 21.89
N GLY A 42 -1.24 7.29 21.30
CA GLY A 42 -1.27 7.09 19.84
C GLY A 42 -2.46 6.24 19.39
N ALA A 43 -3.66 6.81 19.33
CA ALA A 43 -4.82 6.09 18.82
C ALA A 43 -4.69 5.84 17.32
N ALA A 44 -4.44 4.59 16.92
CA ALA A 44 -4.55 4.15 15.54
C ALA A 44 -6.04 4.15 15.16
N THR A 45 -6.53 5.27 14.61
CA THR A 45 -7.90 5.38 14.12
C THR A 45 -8.10 4.37 12.99
N SER A 46 -8.84 3.30 13.27
CA SER A 46 -9.30 2.33 12.27
C SER A 46 -10.40 2.95 11.41
N SER A 47 -10.02 3.91 10.54
CA SER A 47 -10.88 4.49 9.50
C SER A 47 -11.09 3.48 8.37
N GLY A 48 -11.73 2.36 8.70
CA GLY A 48 -12.09 1.27 7.80
C GLY A 48 -13.39 0.62 8.31
N VAL A 49 -14.24 0.19 7.38
CA VAL A 49 -15.57 -0.41 7.60
C VAL A 49 -16.62 0.50 8.26
N GLY A 50 -16.27 1.35 9.24
CA GLY A 50 -17.25 2.14 10.03
C GLY A 50 -17.59 3.56 9.53
N ALA A 51 -16.98 4.04 8.44
CA ALA A 51 -17.19 5.41 7.93
C ALA A 51 -18.31 5.52 6.89
N TYR A 52 -18.49 4.45 6.11
CA TYR A 52 -19.63 4.31 5.19
C TYR A 52 -20.78 3.63 5.94
N GLY A 53 -22.01 3.95 5.55
CA GLY A 53 -23.19 3.29 6.11
C GLY A 53 -23.35 1.85 5.61
N ASP A 54 -24.57 1.33 5.71
CA ASP A 54 -24.94 0.02 5.17
C ASP A 54 -24.90 0.04 3.63
N LEU A 55 -23.71 -0.18 3.06
CA LEU A 55 -23.48 -0.34 1.63
C LEU A 55 -23.93 -1.75 1.22
N THR A 56 -25.11 -1.82 0.61
CA THR A 56 -25.74 -3.06 0.19
C THR A 56 -25.53 -3.32 -1.30
N ILE A 57 -25.96 -4.48 -1.81
CA ILE A 57 -25.91 -4.81 -3.24
C ILE A 57 -26.58 -3.74 -4.11
N GLU A 58 -27.66 -3.10 -3.64
CA GLU A 58 -28.33 -2.02 -4.39
C GLU A 58 -27.46 -0.76 -4.48
N SER A 59 -26.58 -0.54 -3.51
CA SER A 59 -25.59 0.56 -3.54
C SER A 59 -24.54 0.38 -4.64
N LEU A 60 -24.44 -0.77 -5.32
CA LEU A 60 -23.68 -0.91 -6.55
C LEU A 60 -24.38 -0.28 -7.77
N ASN A 61 -25.70 -0.17 -7.76
CA ASN A 61 -26.52 0.25 -8.90
C ASN A 61 -26.95 1.73 -8.84
N ASP A 62 -26.92 2.35 -7.65
CA ASP A 62 -27.20 3.78 -7.47
C ASP A 62 -26.04 4.65 -8.04
N PRO A 63 -26.28 5.51 -9.05
CA PRO A 63 -25.25 6.40 -9.60
C PRO A 63 -24.78 7.50 -8.65
N ASN A 64 -25.44 7.69 -7.50
CA ASN A 64 -25.05 8.65 -6.45
C ASN A 64 -24.20 7.99 -5.34
N SER A 65 -24.07 6.67 -5.36
CA SER A 65 -23.24 5.89 -4.43
C SER A 65 -21.75 6.11 -4.72
N PRO A 66 -20.87 6.12 -3.70
CA PRO A 66 -19.42 6.10 -3.93
C PRO A 66 -18.97 4.88 -4.75
N LEU A 67 -19.73 3.78 -4.73
CA LEU A 67 -19.45 2.56 -5.50
C LEU A 67 -19.73 2.70 -7.01
N ALA A 68 -20.24 3.85 -7.47
CA ALA A 68 -20.39 4.17 -8.88
C ALA A 68 -19.04 4.50 -9.55
N GLN A 69 -18.07 5.09 -8.82
CA GLN A 69 -16.74 5.38 -9.38
C GLN A 69 -15.83 4.16 -9.34
N ARG A 70 -16.01 3.27 -10.33
CA ARG A 70 -15.27 2.00 -10.44
C ARG A 70 -13.95 2.09 -11.21
N VAL A 71 -13.48 3.31 -11.55
CA VAL A 71 -12.28 3.54 -12.36
C VAL A 71 -11.29 4.41 -11.60
N ILE A 72 -10.07 3.92 -11.45
CA ILE A 72 -8.94 4.59 -10.79
C ILE A 72 -7.90 4.94 -11.86
N TYR A 73 -7.51 6.21 -11.96
CA TYR A 73 -6.59 6.70 -12.99
C TYR A 73 -5.15 6.85 -12.48
N PHE A 74 -4.17 6.69 -13.37
CA PHE A 74 -2.75 6.69 -13.02
C PHE A 74 -1.93 7.73 -13.80
N ALA A 75 -0.90 8.26 -13.14
CA ALA A 75 0.13 9.06 -13.80
C ALA A 75 0.88 8.25 -14.88
N PHE A 76 1.54 8.96 -15.79
CA PHE A 76 2.44 8.33 -16.77
C PHE A 76 3.54 7.55 -16.04
N ASP A 77 3.84 6.34 -16.52
CA ASP A 77 4.86 5.42 -16.02
C ASP A 77 4.83 5.13 -14.50
N SER A 78 3.66 5.25 -13.87
CA SER A 78 3.46 4.98 -12.43
C SER A 78 2.34 3.95 -12.18
N SER A 79 2.50 3.19 -11.09
CA SER A 79 1.50 2.29 -10.51
C SER A 79 1.05 2.72 -9.11
N ASP A 80 1.32 3.97 -8.74
CA ASP A 80 0.92 4.58 -7.46
C ASP A 80 -0.55 5.02 -7.50
N VAL A 81 -1.32 4.66 -6.48
CA VAL A 81 -2.70 5.14 -6.31
C VAL A 81 -2.66 6.54 -5.70
N ALA A 82 -3.31 7.51 -6.33
CA ALA A 82 -3.33 8.89 -5.86
C ALA A 82 -4.20 9.07 -4.59
N GLU A 83 -3.91 10.10 -3.80
CA GLU A 83 -4.50 10.29 -2.48
C GLU A 83 -6.04 10.42 -2.52
N GLN A 84 -6.59 11.13 -3.53
CA GLN A 84 -8.04 11.28 -3.66
C GLN A 84 -8.78 9.96 -3.93
N ASP A 85 -8.12 8.98 -4.54
CA ASP A 85 -8.74 7.70 -4.89
C ASP A 85 -8.79 6.72 -3.71
N ARG A 86 -8.07 7.02 -2.62
CA ARG A 86 -8.05 6.19 -1.40
C ARG A 86 -9.38 6.15 -0.65
N GLU A 87 -10.17 7.23 -0.72
CA GLU A 87 -11.51 7.31 -0.13
C GLU A 87 -12.50 6.43 -0.89
N ILE A 88 -12.47 6.49 -2.23
CA ILE A 88 -13.26 5.62 -3.13
C ILE A 88 -12.92 4.14 -2.89
N LEU A 89 -11.63 3.80 -2.82
CA LEU A 89 -11.21 2.44 -2.50
C LEU A 89 -11.64 2.01 -1.09
N ALA A 90 -11.66 2.92 -0.10
CA ALA A 90 -12.20 2.63 1.23
C ALA A 90 -13.71 2.30 1.21
N ALA A 91 -14.49 2.95 0.34
CA ALA A 91 -15.91 2.62 0.15
C ALA A 91 -16.08 1.23 -0.47
N HIS A 92 -15.33 0.94 -1.54
CA HIS A 92 -15.31 -0.38 -2.17
C HIS A 92 -14.85 -1.50 -1.22
N ALA A 93 -13.88 -1.21 -0.34
CA ALA A 93 -13.40 -2.15 0.66
C ALA A 93 -14.41 -2.40 1.79
N ALA A 94 -15.09 -1.36 2.28
CA ALA A 94 -16.16 -1.49 3.26
C ALA A 94 -17.32 -2.34 2.70
N PHE A 95 -17.76 -2.06 1.46
CA PHE A 95 -18.77 -2.85 0.76
C PHE A 95 -18.36 -4.33 0.61
N LEU A 96 -17.16 -4.60 0.10
CA LEU A 96 -16.68 -5.98 -0.08
C LEU A 96 -16.56 -6.73 1.25
N SER A 97 -16.09 -6.06 2.31
CA SER A 97 -15.97 -6.64 3.65
C SER A 97 -17.34 -6.96 4.28
N ALA A 98 -18.38 -6.21 3.92
CA ALA A 98 -19.75 -6.42 4.39
C ALA A 98 -20.54 -7.48 3.59
N ASN A 99 -20.10 -7.80 2.36
CA ASN A 99 -20.79 -8.73 1.44
C ASN A 99 -19.82 -9.85 0.97
N PRO A 100 -19.47 -10.85 1.82
CA PRO A 100 -18.35 -11.77 1.59
C PRO A 100 -18.47 -12.70 0.38
N GLU A 101 -19.69 -12.96 -0.09
CA GLU A 101 -19.98 -13.71 -1.31
C GLU A 101 -19.64 -12.94 -2.59
N VAL A 102 -19.67 -11.60 -2.55
CA VAL A 102 -19.40 -10.72 -3.69
C VAL A 102 -17.90 -10.67 -3.97
N LYS A 103 -17.56 -10.66 -5.26
CA LYS A 103 -16.16 -10.64 -5.74
C LYS A 103 -15.92 -9.52 -6.72
N VAL A 104 -14.66 -9.14 -6.89
CA VAL A 104 -14.21 -8.11 -7.83
C VAL A 104 -13.00 -8.59 -8.62
N ASN A 105 -13.03 -8.39 -9.93
CA ASN A 105 -11.86 -8.43 -10.79
C ASN A 105 -11.29 -7.02 -10.85
N VAL A 106 -10.00 -6.89 -10.55
CA VAL A 106 -9.24 -5.65 -10.64
C VAL A 106 -8.48 -5.69 -11.97
N GLU A 107 -9.05 -5.04 -13.00
CA GLU A 107 -8.53 -5.09 -14.37
C GLU A 107 -7.61 -3.88 -14.63
N GLY A 108 -6.32 -4.13 -14.89
CA GLY A 108 -5.28 -3.11 -15.03
C GLY A 108 -4.88 -2.82 -16.48
N HIS A 109 -4.77 -1.53 -16.82
CA HIS A 109 -4.57 -1.04 -18.18
C HIS A 109 -3.45 0.01 -18.27
N THR A 110 -2.93 0.20 -19.48
CA THR A 110 -1.96 1.24 -19.84
C THR A 110 -2.42 2.02 -21.06
N ASP A 111 -1.72 3.11 -21.35
CA ASP A 111 -1.71 3.64 -22.71
C ASP A 111 -0.75 2.83 -23.61
N GLU A 112 -0.82 3.07 -24.92
CA GLU A 112 -0.10 2.34 -25.98
C GLU A 112 1.42 2.59 -26.03
N ARG A 113 1.96 3.50 -25.19
CA ARG A 113 3.36 3.92 -25.29
C ARG A 113 4.27 2.93 -24.57
N GLY A 114 5.03 2.16 -25.33
CA GLY A 114 6.09 1.30 -24.78
C GLY A 114 6.28 0.03 -25.60
N ALA A 115 6.67 -1.05 -24.90
CA ALA A 115 6.61 -2.40 -25.42
C ALA A 115 5.42 -3.12 -24.78
N ARG A 116 4.76 -4.00 -25.52
CA ARG A 116 3.59 -4.77 -25.09
C ARG A 116 3.80 -5.49 -23.76
N GLU A 117 4.94 -6.16 -23.61
CA GLU A 117 5.31 -6.90 -22.40
C GLU A 117 5.56 -5.97 -21.20
N TYR A 118 6.07 -4.76 -21.44
CA TYR A 118 6.20 -3.72 -20.41
C TYR A 118 4.83 -3.22 -19.96
N ASN A 119 3.93 -2.98 -20.92
CA ASN A 119 2.57 -2.53 -20.65
C ASN A 119 1.72 -3.59 -19.91
N ILE A 120 1.87 -4.88 -20.23
CA ILE A 120 1.33 -5.97 -19.41
C ILE A 120 1.88 -5.93 -17.98
N GLY A 121 3.19 -5.71 -17.79
CA GLY A 121 3.81 -5.61 -16.47
C GLY A 121 3.32 -4.41 -15.65
N LEU A 122 3.25 -3.22 -16.24
CA LEU A 122 2.76 -2.00 -15.61
C LEU A 122 1.26 -2.09 -15.27
N GLY A 123 0.46 -2.70 -16.15
CA GLY A 123 -0.96 -2.99 -15.89
C GLY A 123 -1.16 -3.93 -14.69
N ASP A 124 -0.34 -4.97 -14.54
CA ASP A 124 -0.39 -5.83 -13.35
C ASP A 124 0.00 -5.06 -12.09
N GLN A 125 1.11 -4.32 -12.11
CA GLN A 125 1.54 -3.52 -10.95
C GLN A 125 0.44 -2.57 -10.45
N ARG A 126 -0.31 -1.93 -11.36
CA ARG A 126 -1.48 -1.10 -11.04
C ARG A 126 -2.60 -1.89 -10.38
N ALA A 127 -2.97 -3.04 -10.95
CA ALA A 127 -3.97 -3.93 -10.37
C ALA A 127 -3.54 -4.44 -8.98
N GLN A 128 -2.26 -4.79 -8.80
CA GLN A 128 -1.70 -5.19 -7.50
C GLN A 128 -1.69 -4.02 -6.49
N SER A 129 -1.47 -2.76 -6.92
CA SER A 129 -1.57 -1.59 -6.04
C SER A 129 -2.99 -1.37 -5.51
N VAL A 130 -4.00 -1.46 -6.39
CA VAL A 130 -5.41 -1.36 -5.98
C VAL A 130 -5.81 -2.53 -5.09
N ARG A 131 -5.43 -3.77 -5.46
CA ARG A 131 -5.61 -4.96 -4.61
C ARG A 131 -5.05 -4.75 -3.21
N ARG A 132 -3.79 -4.32 -3.08
CA ARG A 132 -3.14 -4.11 -1.77
C ARG A 132 -3.89 -3.08 -0.89
N MET A 133 -4.47 -2.05 -1.50
CA MET A 133 -5.28 -1.06 -0.76
C MET A 133 -6.56 -1.71 -0.20
N LEU A 134 -7.28 -2.49 -1.03
CA LEU A 134 -8.49 -3.21 -0.61
C LEU A 134 -8.21 -4.25 0.48
N GLU A 135 -7.13 -5.05 0.33
CA GLU A 135 -6.70 -6.02 1.33
C GLU A 135 -6.27 -5.35 2.65
N PHE A 136 -5.55 -4.22 2.59
CA PHE A 136 -5.18 -3.42 3.76
C PHE A 136 -6.40 -2.83 4.48
N GLN A 137 -7.48 -2.53 3.73
CA GLN A 137 -8.73 -2.01 4.26
C GLN A 137 -9.70 -3.11 4.75
N GLY A 138 -9.32 -4.38 4.67
CA GLY A 138 -10.02 -5.51 5.31
C GLY A 138 -10.65 -6.54 4.35
N VAL A 139 -10.61 -6.33 3.03
CA VAL A 139 -11.21 -7.25 2.06
C VAL A 139 -10.48 -8.59 2.05
N ALA A 140 -11.24 -9.70 2.04
CA ALA A 140 -10.63 -11.02 2.01
C ALA A 140 -9.94 -11.28 0.65
N PRO A 141 -8.68 -11.75 0.61
CA PRO A 141 -7.95 -12.04 -0.64
C PRO A 141 -8.63 -13.02 -1.62
N ALA A 142 -9.64 -13.78 -1.15
CA ALA A 142 -10.46 -14.69 -1.96
C ALA A 142 -11.63 -14.01 -2.71
N GLN A 143 -11.92 -12.74 -2.40
CA GLN A 143 -12.88 -11.91 -3.11
C GLN A 143 -12.24 -11.14 -4.28
N ILE A 144 -10.92 -10.98 -4.28
CA ILE A 144 -10.18 -10.15 -5.25
C ILE A 144 -9.44 -11.03 -6.26
N SER A 145 -9.75 -10.85 -7.55
CA SER A 145 -8.88 -11.30 -8.64
C SER A 145 -8.17 -10.08 -9.28
N THR A 146 -7.04 -10.32 -9.93
CA THR A 146 -6.25 -9.28 -10.63
C THR A 146 -5.92 -9.77 -12.04
N VAL A 147 -6.16 -8.91 -13.05
CA VAL A 147 -5.85 -9.21 -14.45
C VAL A 147 -5.18 -7.98 -15.07
N SER A 148 -4.13 -8.17 -15.85
CA SER A 148 -3.56 -7.10 -16.68
C SER A 148 -3.98 -7.28 -18.13
N PHE A 149 -4.47 -6.21 -18.75
CA PHE A 149 -4.66 -6.10 -20.20
C PHE A 149 -3.62 -5.20 -20.86
N GLY A 150 -2.82 -4.45 -20.07
CA GLY A 150 -1.87 -3.48 -20.62
C GLY A 150 -2.53 -2.56 -21.65
N GLU A 151 -1.99 -2.56 -22.86
CA GLU A 151 -2.48 -1.78 -24.01
C GLU A 151 -3.64 -2.45 -24.79
N GLU A 152 -3.95 -3.74 -24.56
CA GLU A 152 -4.86 -4.52 -25.42
C GLU A 152 -6.35 -4.11 -25.31
N LYS A 153 -6.71 -3.33 -24.28
CA LYS A 153 -8.07 -2.84 -24.02
C LYS A 153 -8.05 -1.33 -23.70
N PRO A 154 -7.86 -0.45 -24.70
CA PRO A 154 -8.09 0.98 -24.52
C PRO A 154 -9.57 1.24 -24.19
N ALA A 155 -9.82 2.23 -23.32
CA ALA A 155 -11.16 2.81 -23.15
C ALA A 155 -11.46 3.85 -24.25
N VAL A 156 -10.42 4.51 -24.74
CA VAL A 156 -10.49 5.54 -25.80
C VAL A 156 -9.37 5.30 -26.81
N GLU A 157 -9.72 5.16 -28.09
CA GLU A 157 -8.74 5.13 -29.18
C GLU A 157 -8.18 6.54 -29.43
N GLY A 158 -6.86 6.65 -29.58
CA GLY A 158 -6.20 7.91 -29.91
C GLY A 158 -4.72 7.93 -29.53
N HIS A 159 -3.95 8.73 -30.27
CA HIS A 159 -2.48 8.81 -30.18
C HIS A 159 -2.02 10.12 -29.54
N ASP A 160 -2.71 10.56 -28.50
CA ASP A 160 -2.43 11.79 -27.76
C ASP A 160 -2.77 11.66 -26.27
N GLU A 161 -2.34 12.63 -25.47
CA GLU A 161 -2.44 12.58 -24.00
C GLU A 161 -3.89 12.64 -23.48
N SER A 162 -4.88 13.03 -24.30
CA SER A 162 -6.30 12.93 -23.91
C SER A 162 -6.76 11.47 -23.92
N ALA A 163 -6.43 10.70 -24.95
CA ALA A 163 -6.70 9.27 -25.00
C ALA A 163 -5.81 8.50 -24.01
N TRP A 164 -4.51 8.80 -23.96
CA TRP A 164 -3.55 8.12 -23.09
C TRP A 164 -3.90 8.27 -21.60
N SER A 165 -4.30 9.47 -21.14
CA SER A 165 -4.70 9.67 -19.75
C SER A 165 -5.94 8.88 -19.35
N MET A 166 -6.90 8.70 -20.26
CA MET A 166 -8.07 7.83 -20.02
C MET A 166 -7.73 6.34 -20.08
N ASN A 167 -6.67 5.93 -20.79
CA ASN A 167 -6.26 4.54 -20.91
C ASN A 167 -5.41 4.04 -19.72
N ARG A 168 -4.65 4.92 -19.04
CA ARG A 168 -3.91 4.60 -17.81
C ARG A 168 -4.84 4.45 -16.60
N ARG A 169 -5.47 3.29 -16.45
CA ARG A 169 -6.49 3.04 -15.43
C ARG A 169 -6.44 1.64 -14.81
N VAL A 170 -7.19 1.48 -13.73
CA VAL A 170 -7.69 0.20 -13.21
C VAL A 170 -9.21 0.27 -13.14
N GLU A 171 -9.89 -0.80 -13.54
CA GLU A 171 -11.35 -0.97 -13.42
C GLU A 171 -11.69 -2.00 -12.33
N LEU A 172 -12.72 -1.71 -11.52
CA LEU A 172 -13.30 -2.61 -10.52
C LEU A 172 -14.53 -3.31 -11.08
N VAL A 173 -14.32 -4.45 -11.71
CA VAL A 173 -15.37 -5.26 -12.36
C VAL A 173 -15.92 -6.27 -11.35
N TYR A 174 -17.02 -5.92 -10.69
CA TYR A 174 -17.73 -6.81 -9.76
C TYR A 174 -18.35 -8.02 -10.48
N VAL A 175 -18.24 -9.20 -9.86
CA VAL A 175 -18.75 -10.46 -10.42
C VAL A 175 -19.52 -11.27 -9.36
N GLY A 176 -20.71 -11.75 -9.74
CA GLY A 176 -21.56 -12.58 -8.89
C GLY A 176 -22.28 -11.81 -7.78
N TYR A 177 -23.21 -10.92 -8.17
CA TYR A 177 -24.15 -10.22 -7.31
C TYR A 177 -25.51 -10.06 -8.03
#